data_AF-A0A3M1P6Q4-F1
#
_entry.id   AF-A0A3M1P6Q4-F1
#
_cell.length_a   1.000
_cell.length_b   1.000
_cell.length_c   1.000
_cell.angle_alpha   90.00
_cell.angle_beta   90.00
_cell.angle_gamma   90.00
#
_symmetry.space_group_name_H-M   'P 1'
#
loop_
_entity.id
_entity.type
_entity.pdbx_description
1 polymer ?
#
loop_
_entity_poly.entity_id
_entity_poly.type
_entity_poly.pdbx_seq_one_letter_code
_entity_poly.pdbx_strand_id
1 'polypeptide(L)'
;MLIIVFGVLAFRSGYPRVSVFLMGLGLASATGLYVGHLYHRLRRSQALLLEARRRYSELREHPDVVRRRALTALSRLEHEHARKHREALEALERQRRDLEHVQTTLLENLTHEIRTPLTGILGYVSILEDLLEQPERSLTQPIRTNAEQLLETLNALITLAYLEREAVRIAPEPTVAAPLLEPTLTTFQEQARRKG
;
A
#
# COMPACT_ATOMS: atom_id res chain seq x y z
N MET A 1 -62.14 30.04 5.08
CA MET A 1 -63.12 28.99 4.73
C MET A 1 -64.49 29.24 5.37
N LEU A 2 -64.58 29.55 6.67
CA LEU A 2 -65.84 29.77 7.39
C LEU A 2 -66.78 30.83 6.76
N ILE A 3 -66.23 31.96 6.29
CA ILE A 3 -66.99 33.09 5.73
C ILE A 3 -67.70 32.73 4.42
N ILE A 4 -67.07 31.91 3.57
CA ILE A 4 -67.65 31.47 2.29
C ILE A 4 -68.81 30.50 2.52
N VAL A 5 -68.68 29.60 3.50
CA VAL A 5 -69.74 28.64 3.89
C VAL A 5 -70.97 29.36 4.44
N PHE A 6 -70.78 30.34 5.32
CA PHE A 6 -71.88 31.17 5.83
C PHE A 6 -72.56 32.01 4.75
N GLY A 7 -71.79 32.52 3.77
CA GLY A 7 -72.34 33.27 2.63
C GLY A 7 -73.29 32.43 1.76
N VAL A 8 -72.92 31.18 1.46
CA VAL A 8 -73.75 30.25 0.67
C VAL A 8 -75.00 29.82 1.45
N LEU A 9 -74.88 29.61 2.77
CA LEU A 9 -76.01 29.26 3.63
C LEU A 9 -77.04 30.41 3.72
N ALA A 10 -76.57 31.64 3.88
CA ALA A 10 -77.42 32.84 3.96
C ALA A 10 -78.20 33.10 2.65
N PHE A 11 -77.61 32.76 1.49
CA PHE A 11 -78.30 32.81 0.20
C PHE A 11 -79.43 31.80 0.12
N ARG A 12 -79.21 30.57 0.60
CA ARG A 12 -80.22 29.50 0.63
C ARG A 12 -81.36 29.77 1.64
N SER A 13 -81.12 30.60 2.65
CA SER A 13 -82.11 31.01 3.66
C SER A 13 -82.86 32.31 3.33
N GLY A 14 -82.72 32.88 2.12
CA GLY A 14 -83.53 34.02 1.66
C GLY A 14 -82.98 35.42 1.95
N TYR A 15 -81.69 35.56 2.32
CA TYR A 15 -81.05 36.85 2.61
C TYR A 15 -79.95 37.21 1.58
N PRO A 16 -80.32 37.57 0.32
CA PRO A 16 -79.36 37.72 -0.78
C PRO A 16 -78.38 38.89 -0.61
N ARG A 17 -78.77 39.94 0.12
CA ARG A 17 -77.88 41.09 0.37
C ARG A 17 -76.74 40.75 1.33
N VAL A 18 -77.00 39.90 2.32
CA VAL A 18 -76.01 39.49 3.33
C VAL A 18 -75.00 38.51 2.73
N SER A 19 -75.44 37.60 1.85
CA SER A 19 -74.55 36.64 1.19
C SER A 19 -73.54 37.30 0.26
N VAL A 20 -73.96 38.28 -0.55
CA VAL A 20 -73.06 39.03 -1.46
C VAL A 20 -72.01 39.80 -0.65
N PHE A 21 -72.41 40.42 0.46
CA PHE A 21 -71.48 41.13 1.33
C PHE A 21 -70.44 40.20 1.96
N LEU A 22 -70.87 39.05 2.49
CA LEU A 22 -69.97 38.05 3.09
C LEU A 22 -69.00 37.44 2.05
N MET A 23 -69.47 37.16 0.83
CA MET A 23 -68.59 36.71 -0.25
C MET A 23 -67.56 37.78 -0.67
N GLY A 24 -67.97 39.05 -0.75
CA GLY A 24 -67.06 40.16 -1.02
C GLY A 24 -65.96 40.31 0.03
N LEU A 25 -66.33 40.18 1.32
CA LEU A 25 -65.38 40.26 2.44
C LEU A 25 -64.41 39.06 2.46
N GLY A 26 -64.91 37.87 2.09
CA GLY A 26 -64.09 36.67 1.89
C GLY A 26 -63.07 36.83 0.77
N LEU A 27 -63.46 37.37 -0.38
CA LEU A 27 -62.56 37.63 -1.51
C LEU A 27 -61.50 38.68 -1.16
N ALA A 28 -61.88 39.79 -0.52
CA ALA A 28 -60.95 40.83 -0.07
C ALA A 28 -59.91 40.31 0.95
N SER A 29 -60.35 39.42 1.85
CA SER A 29 -59.43 38.79 2.82
C SER A 29 -58.48 37.80 2.14
N ALA A 30 -58.97 37.02 1.17
CA ALA A 30 -58.17 36.07 0.42
C ALA A 30 -57.13 36.77 -0.46
N THR A 31 -57.49 37.87 -1.13
CA THR A 31 -56.55 38.68 -1.92
C THR A 31 -55.53 39.38 -1.02
N GLY A 32 -55.95 39.91 0.14
CA GLY A 32 -55.03 40.49 1.12
C GLY A 32 -54.00 39.48 1.64
N LEU A 33 -54.43 38.27 1.99
CA LEU A 33 -53.54 37.19 2.42
C LEU A 33 -52.61 36.73 1.29
N TYR A 34 -53.12 36.59 0.07
CA TYR A 34 -52.32 36.20 -1.10
C TYR A 34 -51.26 37.25 -1.42
N VAL A 35 -51.64 38.53 -1.47
CA VAL A 35 -50.72 39.66 -1.69
C VAL A 35 -49.71 39.76 -0.55
N GLY A 36 -50.13 39.59 0.71
CA GLY A 36 -49.23 39.58 1.87
C GLY A 36 -48.22 38.42 1.83
N HIS A 37 -48.67 37.21 1.48
CA HIS A 37 -47.80 36.05 1.32
C HIS A 37 -46.81 36.25 0.17
N LEU A 38 -47.28 36.77 -0.97
CA LEU A 38 -46.45 37.07 -2.14
C LEU A 38 -45.41 38.14 -1.81
N TYR A 39 -45.81 39.21 -1.12
CA TYR A 39 -44.91 40.27 -0.67
C TYR A 39 -43.86 39.72 0.31
N HIS A 40 -44.25 38.87 1.26
CA HIS A 40 -43.29 38.26 2.18
C HIS A 40 -42.30 37.33 1.46
N ARG A 41 -42.78 36.49 0.52
CA ARG A 41 -41.90 35.65 -0.32
C ARG A 41 -40.90 36.48 -1.10
N LEU A 42 -41.37 37.57 -1.71
CA LEU A 42 -40.54 38.44 -2.52
C LEU A 42 -39.47 39.15 -1.67
N ARG A 43 -39.85 39.66 -0.50
CA ARG A 43 -38.92 40.29 0.45
C ARG A 43 -37.87 39.31 0.97
N ARG A 44 -38.26 38.06 1.26
CA ARG A 44 -37.34 36.99 1.68
C ARG A 44 -36.36 36.61 0.56
N SER A 45 -36.85 36.50 -0.67
CA SER A 45 -36.01 36.24 -1.84
C SER A 45 -34.99 37.36 -2.07
N GLN A 46 -35.42 38.62 -2.00
CA GLN A 46 -34.51 39.75 -2.16
C GLN A 46 -33.45 39.82 -1.05
N ALA A 47 -33.81 39.54 0.20
CA ALA A 47 -32.86 39.49 1.30
C ALA A 47 -31.76 38.43 1.07
N LEU A 48 -32.15 37.23 0.64
CA LEU A 48 -31.20 36.15 0.34
C LEU A 48 -30.27 36.50 -0.83
N LEU A 49 -30.78 37.16 -1.87
CA LEU A 49 -29.96 37.59 -3.00
C LEU A 49 -28.98 38.70 -2.60
N LEU A 50 -29.39 39.62 -1.72
CA LEU A 50 -28.51 40.65 -1.17
C LEU A 50 -27.42 40.05 -0.28
N GLU A 51 -27.76 39.09 0.58
CA GLU A 51 -26.78 38.36 1.39
C GLU A 51 -25.82 37.56 0.51
N ALA A 52 -26.32 36.82 -0.47
CA ALA A 52 -25.49 36.10 -1.42
C ALA A 52 -24.57 37.07 -2.17
N ARG A 53 -25.11 38.19 -2.68
CA ARG A 53 -24.32 39.20 -3.40
C ARG A 53 -23.26 39.84 -2.51
N ARG A 54 -23.56 40.14 -1.23
CA ARG A 54 -22.60 40.64 -0.24
C ARG A 54 -21.51 39.61 0.04
N ARG A 55 -21.89 38.35 0.24
CA ARG A 55 -20.93 37.26 0.48
C ARG A 55 -20.02 37.03 -0.73
N TYR A 56 -20.58 37.09 -1.93
CA TYR A 56 -19.81 37.05 -3.18
C TYR A 56 -18.91 38.29 -3.34
N SER A 57 -19.35 39.50 -2.97
CA SER A 57 -18.50 40.69 -3.03
C SER A 57 -17.39 40.66 -2.00
N GLU A 58 -17.64 40.19 -0.77
CA GLU A 58 -16.61 40.01 0.26
C GLU A 58 -15.53 39.02 -0.18
N LEU A 59 -15.93 37.90 -0.79
CA LEU A 59 -14.99 36.94 -1.38
C LEU A 59 -14.22 37.53 -2.56
N ARG A 60 -14.85 38.40 -3.37
CA ARG A 60 -14.21 39.09 -4.48
C ARG A 60 -13.21 40.16 -4.03
N GLU A 61 -13.48 40.84 -2.92
CA GLU A 61 -12.60 41.86 -2.35
C GLU A 61 -11.41 41.27 -1.59
N HIS A 62 -11.51 40.03 -1.10
CA HIS A 62 -10.42 39.34 -0.38
C HIS A 62 -9.96 38.06 -1.10
N PRO A 63 -9.53 38.14 -2.37
CA PRO A 63 -9.08 36.97 -3.14
C PRO A 63 -7.91 36.26 -2.46
N ASP A 64 -7.07 37.01 -1.73
CA ASP A 64 -5.90 36.47 -1.01
C ASP A 64 -6.28 35.52 0.13
N VAL A 65 -7.42 35.71 0.78
CA VAL A 65 -7.87 34.83 1.88
C VAL A 65 -8.33 33.48 1.33
N VAL A 66 -9.09 33.49 0.24
CA VAL A 66 -9.51 32.27 -0.47
C VAL A 66 -8.29 31.55 -1.02
N ARG A 67 -7.38 32.28 -1.68
CA ARG A 67 -6.12 31.75 -2.20
C ARG A 67 -5.25 31.15 -1.11
N ARG A 68 -5.04 31.83 0.03
CA ARG A 68 -4.26 31.29 1.17
C ARG A 68 -4.86 30.01 1.73
N ARG A 69 -6.18 29.95 1.87
CA ARG A 69 -6.87 28.74 2.34
C ARG A 69 -6.71 27.59 1.35
N ALA A 70 -6.87 27.85 0.05
CA ALA A 70 -6.66 26.87 -1.00
C ALA A 70 -5.21 26.35 -1.01
N LEU A 71 -4.22 27.25 -0.94
CA LEU A 71 -2.79 26.88 -0.85
C LEU A 71 -2.50 26.06 0.40
N THR A 72 -3.02 26.46 1.56
CA THR A 72 -2.83 25.70 2.80
C THR A 72 -3.47 24.31 2.73
N ALA A 73 -4.65 24.20 2.13
CA ALA A 73 -5.32 22.91 1.93
C ALA A 73 -4.55 22.01 0.95
N LEU A 74 -4.06 22.57 -0.16
CA LEU A 74 -3.21 21.87 -1.13
C LEU A 74 -1.93 21.37 -0.48
N SER A 75 -1.21 22.23 0.24
CA SER A 75 0.01 21.82 0.95
C SER A 75 -0.28 20.71 1.95
N ARG A 76 -1.36 20.78 2.73
CA ARG A 76 -1.74 19.69 3.66
C ARG A 76 -1.97 18.37 2.93
N LEU A 77 -2.68 18.40 1.80
CA LEU A 77 -2.94 17.23 0.99
C LEU A 77 -1.63 16.64 0.43
N GLU A 78 -0.74 17.47 -0.11
CA GLU A 78 0.59 17.04 -0.56
C GLU A 78 1.40 16.39 0.55
N HIS A 79 1.43 16.99 1.75
CA HIS A 79 2.14 16.42 2.91
C HIS A 79 1.52 15.09 3.35
N GLU A 80 0.19 14.96 3.31
CA GLU A 80 -0.49 13.71 3.64
C GLU A 80 -0.18 12.61 2.61
N HIS A 81 -0.20 12.93 1.32
CA HIS A 81 0.19 12.02 0.26
C HIS A 81 1.65 11.60 0.38
N ALA A 82 2.56 12.55 0.60
CA ALA A 82 3.97 12.26 0.80
C ALA A 82 4.21 11.36 2.03
N ARG A 83 3.51 11.63 3.14
CA ARG A 83 3.58 10.79 4.35
C ARG A 83 3.09 9.37 4.07
N LYS A 84 1.90 9.21 3.49
CA LYS A 84 1.34 7.88 3.16
C LYS A 84 2.24 7.11 2.19
N HIS A 85 2.79 7.80 1.20
CA HIS A 85 3.71 7.18 0.25
C HIS A 85 4.99 6.71 0.94
N ARG A 86 5.57 7.55 1.81
CA ARG A 86 6.74 7.19 2.62
C ARG A 86 6.45 6.00 3.56
N GLU A 87 5.33 6.01 4.27
CA GLU A 87 4.91 4.91 5.14
C GLU A 87 4.75 3.60 4.35
N ALA A 88 4.18 3.67 3.14
CA ALA A 88 4.04 2.50 2.26
C ALA A 88 5.41 1.97 1.77
N LEU A 89 6.33 2.86 1.39
CA LEU A 89 7.69 2.48 1.00
C LEU A 89 8.44 1.84 2.18
N GLU A 90 8.39 2.44 3.37
CA GLU A 90 9.02 1.90 4.57
C GLU A 90 8.43 0.53 4.96
N ALA A 91 7.11 0.35 4.83
CA ALA A 91 6.46 -0.94 5.07
C ALA A 91 6.91 -2.00 4.06
N LEU A 92 6.99 -1.64 2.77
CA LEU A 92 7.48 -2.53 1.72
C LEU A 92 8.95 -2.92 1.95
N GLU A 93 9.80 -1.96 2.30
CA GLU A 93 11.21 -2.22 2.61
C GLU A 93 11.39 -3.15 3.82
N ARG A 94 10.61 -2.95 4.89
CA ARG A 94 10.62 -3.85 6.05
C ARG A 94 10.21 -5.26 5.66
N GLN A 95 9.10 -5.41 4.94
CA GLN A 95 8.63 -6.70 4.47
C GLN A 95 9.67 -7.38 3.56
N ARG A 96 10.34 -6.62 2.69
CA ARG A 96 11.41 -7.14 1.82
C ARG A 96 12.57 -7.67 2.66
N ARG A 97 13.04 -6.92 3.65
CA ARG A 97 14.14 -7.33 4.54
C ARG A 97 13.79 -8.56 5.37
N ASP A 98 12.57 -8.65 5.86
CA ASP A 98 12.09 -9.80 6.63
C ASP A 98 12.05 -11.06 5.76
N LEU A 99 11.55 -10.96 4.52
CA LEU A 99 11.54 -12.06 3.55
C LEU A 99 12.96 -12.51 3.17
N GLU A 100 13.85 -11.56 2.88
CA GLU A 100 15.28 -11.85 2.64
C GLU A 100 15.88 -12.58 3.84
N HIS A 101 15.49 -12.22 5.07
CA HIS A 101 15.98 -12.88 6.29
C HIS A 101 15.52 -14.33 6.40
N VAL A 102 14.21 -14.54 6.28
CA VAL A 102 13.63 -15.87 6.32
C VAL A 102 14.22 -16.77 5.24
N GLN A 103 14.39 -16.24 4.02
CA GLN A 103 14.95 -17.00 2.90
C GLN A 103 16.38 -17.47 3.17
N THR A 104 17.27 -16.58 3.64
CA THR A 104 18.65 -16.98 3.95
C THR A 104 18.70 -18.01 5.07
N THR A 105 17.98 -17.77 6.18
CA THR A 105 17.97 -18.70 7.31
C THR A 105 17.41 -20.07 6.91
N LEU A 106 16.40 -20.10 6.05
CA LEU A 106 15.89 -21.34 5.49
C LEU A 106 16.96 -22.08 4.68
N LEU A 107 17.67 -21.39 3.78
CA LEU A 107 18.72 -21.98 2.94
C LEU A 107 19.92 -22.48 3.77
N GLU A 108 20.31 -21.74 4.81
CA GLU A 108 21.34 -22.16 5.76
C GLU A 108 20.93 -23.46 6.46
N ASN A 109 19.71 -23.52 7.01
CA ASN A 109 19.22 -24.69 7.73
C ASN A 109 19.13 -25.92 6.81
N LEU A 110 18.51 -25.78 5.64
CA LEU A 110 18.40 -26.85 4.66
C LEU A 110 19.78 -27.36 4.24
N THR A 111 20.77 -26.47 4.11
CA THR A 111 22.13 -26.87 3.80
C THR A 111 22.75 -27.73 4.88
N HIS A 112 22.63 -27.36 6.14
CA HIS A 112 23.16 -28.17 7.23
C HIS A 112 22.51 -29.55 7.29
N GLU A 113 21.19 -29.60 7.11
CA GLU A 113 20.42 -30.85 7.08
C GLU A 113 20.76 -31.73 5.87
N ILE A 114 21.07 -31.15 4.71
CA ILE A 114 21.44 -31.88 3.49
C ILE A 114 22.93 -32.29 3.50
N ARG A 115 23.81 -31.47 4.08
CA ARG A 115 25.25 -31.77 4.17
C ARG A 115 25.52 -33.05 4.95
N THR A 116 24.77 -33.27 6.03
CA THR A 116 24.93 -34.45 6.90
C THR A 116 24.72 -35.78 6.14
N PRO A 117 23.57 -36.03 5.47
CA PRO A 117 23.36 -37.25 4.69
C PRO A 117 24.30 -37.33 3.49
N LEU A 118 24.64 -36.21 2.82
CA LEU A 118 25.62 -36.20 1.72
C LEU A 118 27.01 -36.63 2.16
N THR A 119 27.45 -36.16 3.32
CA THR A 119 28.72 -36.56 3.92
C THR A 119 28.69 -38.04 4.29
N GLY A 120 27.54 -38.55 4.77
CA GLY A 120 27.32 -39.98 4.98
C GLY A 120 27.42 -40.80 3.69
N ILE A 121 26.78 -40.34 2.60
CA ILE A 121 26.86 -40.98 1.27
C ILE A 121 28.32 -41.03 0.80
N LEU A 122 29.06 -39.92 0.88
CA LEU A 122 30.48 -39.88 0.52
C LEU A 122 31.32 -40.82 1.40
N GLY A 123 31.00 -40.93 2.69
CA GLY A 123 31.63 -41.90 3.58
C GLY A 123 31.40 -43.34 3.13
N TYR A 124 30.16 -43.72 2.83
CA TYR A 124 29.84 -45.06 2.30
C TYR A 124 30.48 -45.33 0.95
N VAL A 125 30.52 -44.33 0.07
CA VAL A 125 31.20 -44.41 -1.22
C VAL A 125 32.69 -44.69 -1.04
N SER A 126 33.37 -43.99 -0.13
CA SER A 126 34.79 -44.26 0.18
C SER A 126 35.00 -45.69 0.72
N ILE A 127 34.11 -46.17 1.60
CA ILE A 127 34.19 -47.56 2.10
C ILE A 127 33.98 -48.58 0.97
N LEU A 128 33.01 -48.33 0.08
CA LEU A 128 32.75 -49.20 -1.07
C LEU A 128 33.91 -49.19 -2.07
N GLU A 129 34.56 -48.04 -2.27
CA GLU A 129 35.76 -47.94 -3.09
C GLU A 129 36.88 -48.82 -2.53
N ASP A 130 37.04 -48.93 -1.20
CA ASP A 130 38.05 -49.82 -0.60
C ASP A 130 37.69 -51.31 -0.72
N LEU A 131 36.40 -51.65 -0.67
CA LEU A 131 35.92 -53.04 -0.64
C LEU A 131 35.71 -53.68 -2.03
N LEU A 132 35.39 -52.89 -3.05
CA LEU A 132 35.05 -53.38 -4.39
C LEU A 132 36.29 -53.46 -5.30
N GLU A 133 36.34 -54.49 -6.14
CA GLU A 133 37.28 -54.61 -7.26
C GLU A 133 36.69 -54.00 -8.54
N GLN A 134 37.50 -53.92 -9.60
CA GLN A 134 37.01 -53.54 -10.91
C GLN A 134 36.24 -54.72 -11.54
N PRO A 135 35.12 -54.49 -12.24
CA PRO A 135 34.57 -53.20 -12.66
C PRO A 135 33.57 -52.54 -11.68
N GLU A 136 33.12 -53.23 -10.62
CA GLU A 136 32.07 -52.76 -9.70
C GLU A 136 32.46 -51.45 -9.01
N ARG A 137 33.75 -51.27 -8.70
CA ARG A 137 34.30 -50.02 -8.16
C ARG A 137 33.97 -48.81 -9.05
N SER A 138 33.92 -48.97 -10.38
CA SER A 138 33.60 -47.86 -11.30
C SER A 138 32.19 -47.28 -11.10
N LEU A 139 31.26 -48.04 -10.51
CA LEU A 139 29.89 -47.58 -10.20
C LEU A 139 29.85 -46.53 -9.08
N THR A 140 30.90 -46.47 -8.24
CA THR A 140 31.01 -45.53 -7.12
C THR A 140 31.38 -44.11 -7.59
N GLN A 141 32.12 -44.00 -8.70
CA GLN A 141 32.61 -42.73 -9.25
C GLN A 141 31.49 -41.74 -9.65
N PRO A 142 30.43 -42.17 -10.37
CA PRO A 142 29.28 -41.30 -10.64
C PRO A 142 28.58 -40.82 -9.36
N ILE A 143 28.46 -41.68 -8.35
CA ILE A 143 27.82 -41.34 -7.06
C ILE A 143 28.64 -40.27 -6.35
N ARG A 144 29.97 -40.46 -6.25
CA ARG A 144 30.92 -39.49 -5.70
C ARG A 144 30.80 -38.14 -6.42
N THR A 145 30.93 -38.15 -7.73
CA THR A 145 30.91 -36.94 -8.56
C THR A 145 29.61 -36.16 -8.37
N ASN A 146 28.46 -36.83 -8.40
CA ASN A 146 27.17 -36.18 -8.22
C ASN A 146 27.00 -35.62 -6.79
N ALA A 147 27.47 -36.34 -5.78
CA ALA A 147 27.42 -35.89 -4.39
C ALA A 147 28.29 -34.64 -4.16
N GLU A 148 29.51 -34.63 -4.71
CA GLU A 148 30.41 -33.48 -4.65
C GLU A 148 29.84 -32.26 -5.40
N GLN A 149 29.32 -32.46 -6.62
CA GLN A 149 28.66 -31.39 -7.39
C GLN A 149 27.45 -30.80 -6.67
N LEU A 150 26.65 -31.63 -5.99
CA LEU A 150 25.51 -31.15 -5.22
C LEU A 150 25.94 -30.30 -4.02
N LEU A 151 26.97 -30.74 -3.28
CA LEU A 151 27.55 -29.95 -2.19
C LEU A 151 28.09 -28.60 -2.67
N GLU A 152 28.78 -28.59 -3.81
CA GLU A 152 29.36 -27.38 -4.39
C GLU A 152 28.28 -26.39 -4.83
N THR A 153 27.23 -26.89 -5.51
CA THR A 153 26.07 -26.10 -5.94
C THR A 153 25.35 -25.47 -4.74
N LEU A 154 25.16 -26.25 -3.69
CA LEU A 154 24.45 -25.85 -2.48
C LEU A 154 25.26 -24.82 -1.67
N ASN A 155 26.59 -24.96 -1.59
CA ASN A 155 27.47 -23.95 -1.00
C ASN A 155 27.46 -22.63 -1.82
N ALA A 156 27.45 -22.72 -3.16
CA ALA A 156 27.36 -21.54 -4.02
C ALA A 156 26.04 -20.79 -3.82
N LEU A 157 24.93 -21.51 -3.63
CA LEU A 157 23.61 -20.92 -3.38
C LEU A 157 23.57 -20.10 -2.08
N ILE A 158 24.14 -20.62 -0.99
CA ILE A 158 24.25 -19.85 0.27
C ILE A 158 25.15 -18.63 0.09
N THR A 159 26.27 -18.80 -0.60
CA THR A 159 27.21 -17.69 -0.83
C THR A 159 26.52 -16.55 -1.57
N LEU A 160 25.70 -16.87 -2.58
CA LEU A 160 24.87 -15.90 -3.28
C LEU A 160 23.86 -15.24 -2.34
N ALA A 161 23.17 -16.03 -1.51
CA ALA A 161 22.19 -15.52 -0.54
C ALA A 161 22.81 -14.55 0.49
N TYR A 162 24.07 -14.74 0.88
CA TYR A 162 24.79 -13.77 1.72
C TYR A 162 25.19 -12.51 0.96
N LEU A 163 25.63 -12.65 -0.30
CA LEU A 163 26.05 -11.53 -1.14
C LEU A 163 24.89 -10.58 -1.49
N GLU A 164 23.72 -11.13 -1.81
CA GLU A 164 22.52 -10.34 -2.15
C GLU A 164 22.05 -9.42 -1.01
N ARG A 165 22.47 -9.69 0.23
CA ARG A 165 22.05 -8.94 1.42
C ARG A 165 23.05 -7.89 1.87
N GLU A 166 24.11 -7.66 1.10
CA GLU A 166 25.29 -6.86 1.50
C GLU A 166 25.84 -7.26 2.89
N ALA A 167 25.55 -8.49 3.33
CA ALA A 167 25.80 -8.96 4.69
C ALA A 167 27.25 -9.40 4.91
N VAL A 168 28.07 -9.42 3.85
CA VAL A 168 29.49 -9.77 3.93
C VAL A 168 30.25 -8.61 4.58
N ARG A 169 30.37 -8.68 5.91
CA ARG A 169 31.24 -7.78 6.68
C ARG A 169 32.68 -8.26 6.54
N ILE A 170 33.46 -7.59 5.70
CA ILE A 170 34.90 -7.81 5.62
C ILE A 170 35.55 -7.19 6.85
N ALA A 171 36.20 -8.00 7.68
CA ALA A 171 36.97 -7.57 8.84
C ALA A 171 38.47 -7.73 8.53
N PRO A 172 39.14 -6.70 7.99
CA PRO A 172 40.55 -6.80 7.65
C PRO A 172 41.41 -6.91 8.91
N GLU A 173 42.30 -7.90 8.94
CA GLU A 173 43.27 -8.12 10.00
C GLU A 173 44.69 -8.31 9.43
N PRO A 174 45.76 -7.93 10.16
CA PRO A 174 47.12 -8.19 9.73
C PRO A 174 47.36 -9.70 9.58
N THR A 175 47.54 -10.15 8.34
CA THR A 175 47.74 -11.57 7.98
C THR A 175 49.00 -11.73 7.14
N VAL A 176 49.76 -12.79 7.41
CA VAL A 176 50.91 -13.17 6.59
C VAL A 176 50.40 -13.97 5.38
N ALA A 177 50.61 -13.43 4.17
CA ALA A 177 50.04 -14.01 2.94
C ALA A 177 50.58 -15.40 2.59
N ALA A 178 51.83 -15.71 2.92
CA ALA A 178 52.46 -17.00 2.57
C ALA A 178 51.70 -18.23 3.11
N PRO A 179 51.46 -18.38 4.43
CA PRO A 179 50.69 -19.51 4.96
C PRO A 179 49.21 -19.50 4.56
N LEU A 180 48.65 -18.33 4.22
CA LEU A 180 47.27 -18.23 3.74
C LEU A 180 47.11 -18.85 2.34
N LEU A 181 48.12 -18.69 1.47
CA LEU A 181 48.08 -19.13 0.08
C LEU A 181 48.56 -20.57 -0.12
N GLU A 182 49.30 -21.13 0.84
CA GLU A 182 49.93 -22.46 0.75
C GLU A 182 48.93 -23.60 0.51
N PRO A 183 47.76 -23.66 1.19
CA PRO A 183 46.76 -24.70 0.93
C PRO A 183 46.20 -24.61 -0.49
N THR A 184 45.89 -23.39 -0.95
CA THR A 184 45.37 -23.13 -2.29
C THR A 184 46.38 -23.52 -3.35
N LEU A 185 47.64 -23.11 -3.19
CA LEU A 185 48.73 -23.49 -4.09
C LEU A 185 48.92 -25.00 -4.17
N THR A 186 48.79 -25.72 -3.04
CA THR A 186 48.90 -27.18 -3.00
C THR A 186 47.78 -27.84 -3.82
N THR A 187 46.53 -27.39 -3.66
CA THR A 187 45.38 -27.90 -4.43
C THR A 187 45.55 -27.64 -5.93
N PHE A 188 45.96 -26.43 -6.32
CA PHE A 188 46.12 -26.08 -7.73
C PHE A 188 47.40 -26.64 -8.35
N GLN A 189 48.42 -26.99 -7.57
CA GLN A 189 49.64 -27.64 -8.08
C GLN A 189 49.35 -29.00 -8.70
N GLU A 190 48.48 -29.82 -8.09
CA GLU A 190 48.06 -31.09 -8.70
C GLU A 190 47.32 -30.87 -10.02
N GLN A 191 46.41 -29.90 -10.07
CA GLN A 191 45.68 -29.57 -11.29
C GLN A 191 46.60 -29.02 -12.39
N ALA A 192 47.56 -28.17 -12.04
CA ALA A 192 48.54 -27.61 -12.97
C ALA A 192 49.44 -28.73 -13.53
N ARG A 193 49.96 -29.63 -12.68
CA ARG A 193 50.74 -30.80 -13.11
C ARG A 193 49.98 -31.71 -14.08
N ARG A 194 48.67 -31.84 -13.91
CA ARG A 194 47.82 -32.59 -14.84
C ARG A 194 47.63 -31.91 -16.20
N LYS A 195 47.77 -30.58 -16.28
CA LYS A 195 47.51 -29.79 -17.49
C LYS A 195 48.77 -29.33 -18.24
N GLY A 196 49.95 -29.41 -17.62
CA GLY A 196 51.25 -29.05 -18.22
C GLY A 196 51.63 -27.60 -17.95
#